data_AF-A0A0A1CE17-F1
#
_entry.id   AF-A0A0A1CE17-F1
#
_cell.length_a   1.000
_cell.length_b   1.000
_cell.length_c   1.000
_cell.angle_alpha   90.00
_cell.angle_beta   90.00
_cell.angle_gamma   90.00
#
_symmetry.space_group_name_H-M   'P 1'
#
loop_
_entity.id
_entity.type
_entity.pdbx_description
1 polymer ?
#
loop_
_entity_poly.entity_id
_entity_poly.type
_entity_poly.pdbx_seq_one_letter_code
_entity_poly.pdbx_strand_id
1 'polypeptide(L)'
;LRQMLSYGCTRLEIGVQSTYEDVARDTNRGHTVAAVADCFCLAKDAGFKVVVAHMMPDLPNVGVERDLESFKEFFESPSFRADGLKIYPTLVIRG
;
A
#
# COMPACT_ATOMS: atom_id res chain seq x y z
N LEU A 1 15.15 -7.62 -1.84
CA LEU A 1 14.66 -8.69 -2.75
C LEU A 1 15.57 -9.91 -2.82
N ARG A 2 16.85 -9.81 -3.21
CA ARG A 2 17.75 -10.99 -3.29
C ARG A 2 17.89 -11.80 -1.99
N GLN A 3 17.99 -11.13 -0.84
CA GLN A 3 18.00 -11.79 0.47
C GLN A 3 16.67 -12.50 0.78
N MET A 4 15.53 -11.93 0.35
CA MET A 4 14.21 -12.54 0.54
C MET A 4 14.07 -13.79 -0.33
N LEU A 5 14.59 -13.77 -1.56
CA LEU A 5 14.68 -14.97 -2.42
C LEU A 5 15.55 -16.06 -1.76
N SER A 6 16.70 -15.69 -1.17
CA SER A 6 17.55 -16.68 -0.49
C SER A 6 16.89 -17.29 0.75
N TYR A 7 15.96 -16.57 1.39
CA TYR A 7 15.17 -17.09 2.50
C TYR A 7 13.95 -17.91 2.06
N GLY A 8 13.74 -18.12 0.75
CA GLY A 8 12.59 -18.85 0.24
C GLY A 8 11.27 -18.08 0.37
N CYS A 9 11.33 -16.76 0.52
CA CYS A 9 10.14 -15.92 0.56
C CYS A 9 9.41 -16.00 -0.80
N THR A 10 8.11 -16.21 -0.77
CA THR A 10 7.26 -16.28 -1.97
C THR A 10 6.24 -15.14 -2.03
N ARG A 11 6.09 -14.38 -0.95
CA ARG A 11 5.06 -13.37 -0.77
C ARG A 11 5.56 -12.17 0.01
N LEU A 12 5.36 -10.98 -0.54
CA LEU A 12 5.72 -9.71 0.08
C LEU A 12 4.46 -8.90 0.36
N GLU A 13 4.39 -8.32 1.56
CA GLU A 13 3.30 -7.45 2.01
C GLU A 13 3.86 -6.02 2.18
N ILE A 14 3.22 -5.02 1.57
CA ILE A 14 3.71 -3.64 1.52
C ILE A 14 2.65 -2.71 2.10
N GLY A 15 3.00 -1.95 3.13
CA GLY A 15 2.07 -1.00 3.75
C GLY A 15 1.93 0.29 2.95
N VAL A 16 0.97 0.34 2.02
CA VAL A 16 0.66 1.55 1.21
C VAL A 16 -0.18 2.56 2.00
N GLN A 17 -1.21 2.07 2.70
CA GLN A 17 -2.12 2.80 3.59
C GLN A 17 -3.04 3.81 2.91
N SER A 18 -2.50 4.70 2.08
CA SER A 18 -3.26 5.64 1.26
C SER A 18 -2.58 5.84 -0.09
N THR A 19 -3.36 6.10 -1.14
CA THR A 19 -2.84 6.48 -2.46
C THR A 19 -2.52 7.97 -2.57
N TYR A 20 -2.80 8.76 -1.54
CA TYR A 20 -2.56 10.18 -1.55
C TYR A 20 -1.29 10.60 -0.79
N GLU A 21 -0.47 11.43 -1.44
CA GLU A 21 0.77 11.98 -0.88
C GLU A 21 0.51 12.97 0.27
N ASP A 22 -0.63 13.67 0.28
CA ASP A 22 -1.01 14.58 1.39
C ASP A 22 -1.22 13.79 2.68
N VAL A 23 -1.93 12.67 2.63
CA VAL A 23 -2.19 11.79 3.78
C VAL A 23 -0.91 11.11 4.27
N ALA A 24 -0.07 10.62 3.36
CA ALA A 24 1.21 9.99 3.71
C ALA A 24 2.17 10.98 4.41
N ARG A 25 2.16 12.24 3.98
CA ARG A 25 2.95 13.32 4.58
C ARG A 25 2.38 13.76 5.93
N ASP A 26 1.06 13.95 6.01
CA ASP A 26 0.39 14.43 7.23
C ASP A 26 0.46 13.39 8.36
N THR A 27 0.47 12.10 8.01
CA THR A 27 0.68 11.00 8.96
C THR A 27 2.17 10.71 9.25
N ASN A 28 3.08 11.53 8.72
CA ASN A 28 4.54 11.44 8.86
C ASN A 28 5.08 10.02 8.58
N ARG A 29 4.59 9.40 7.50
CA ARG A 29 4.83 7.98 7.23
C ARG A 29 6.19 7.66 6.60
N GLY A 30 6.89 8.69 6.13
CA GLY A 30 8.28 8.60 5.68
C GLY A 30 8.48 7.90 4.32
N HIS A 31 7.43 7.67 3.54
CA HIS A 31 7.51 7.13 2.19
C HIS A 31 6.55 7.86 1.24
N THR A 32 6.88 7.85 -0.06
CA THR A 32 6.06 8.43 -1.13
C THR A 32 5.28 7.34 -1.86
N VAL A 33 4.17 7.71 -2.46
CA VAL A 33 3.31 6.85 -3.29
C VAL A 33 4.09 6.37 -4.53
N ALA A 34 4.98 7.20 -5.07
CA ALA A 34 5.88 6.82 -6.16
C ALA A 34 6.84 5.69 -5.75
N ALA A 35 7.46 5.77 -4.56
CA ALA A 35 8.36 4.72 -4.08
C ALA A 35 7.62 3.39 -3.86
N VAL A 36 6.35 3.44 -3.48
CA VAL A 36 5.48 2.27 -3.41
C VAL A 36 5.28 1.67 -4.80
N ALA A 37 4.91 2.47 -5.80
CA ALA A 37 4.71 1.99 -7.16
C ALA A 37 5.98 1.30 -7.74
N ASP A 38 7.15 1.90 -7.51
CA ASP A 38 8.43 1.30 -7.92
C ASP A 38 8.70 -0.03 -7.21
N CYS A 39 8.41 -0.11 -5.90
CA CYS A 39 8.55 -1.34 -5.13
C CYS A 39 7.64 -2.46 -5.66
N PHE A 40 6.40 -2.11 -6.05
CA PHE A 40 5.46 -3.06 -6.65
C PHE A 40 5.97 -3.60 -7.99
N CYS A 41 6.53 -2.75 -8.85
CA CYS A 41 7.12 -3.19 -10.12
C CYS A 41 8.27 -4.16 -9.88
N LEU A 42 9.23 -3.79 -9.03
CA LEU A 42 10.40 -4.61 -8.74
C LEU A 42 10.04 -5.95 -8.08
N ALA A 43 9.03 -5.97 -7.23
CA ALA A 43 8.57 -7.19 -6.57
C ALA A 43 7.89 -8.15 -7.56
N LYS A 44 7.08 -7.63 -8.48
CA LYS A 44 6.47 -8.43 -9.56
C LYS A 44 7.52 -8.96 -10.54
N ASP A 45 8.48 -8.14 -10.94
CA ASP A 45 9.57 -8.55 -11.82
C ASP A 45 10.44 -9.65 -11.20
N ALA A 46 10.58 -9.64 -9.87
CA ALA A 46 11.28 -10.68 -9.12
C ALA A 46 10.43 -11.96 -8.87
N GLY A 47 9.19 -12.02 -9.36
CA GLY A 47 8.32 -13.19 -9.27
C GLY A 47 7.69 -13.41 -7.90
N PHE A 48 7.70 -12.41 -7.02
CA PHE A 48 6.99 -12.50 -5.74
C PHE A 48 5.49 -12.28 -5.94
N LYS A 49 4.68 -13.00 -5.16
CA LYS A 49 3.27 -12.66 -5.03
C LYS A 49 3.18 -11.38 -4.19
N VAL A 50 2.75 -10.27 -4.79
CA VAL A 50 2.64 -8.99 -4.10
C VAL A 50 1.26 -8.92 -3.47
N VAL A 51 1.19 -9.49 -2.27
CA VAL A 51 -0.06 -9.64 -1.54
C VAL A 51 -0.06 -8.53 -0.53
N VAL A 52 -0.89 -7.52 -0.81
CA VAL A 52 -1.47 -6.60 0.16
C VAL A 52 -0.78 -5.25 0.31
N ALA A 53 -1.34 -4.27 -0.40
CA ALA A 53 -1.43 -2.91 0.11
C ALA A 53 -2.31 -2.92 1.37
N HIS A 54 -1.72 -2.69 2.54
CA HIS A 54 -2.53 -2.44 3.73
C HIS A 54 -3.27 -1.12 3.47
N MET A 55 -4.56 -1.14 3.16
CA MET A 55 -5.36 0.09 3.02
C MET A 55 -5.99 0.39 4.37
N MET A 56 -5.84 1.62 4.85
CA MET A 56 -6.46 2.06 6.09
C MET A 56 -7.49 3.15 5.77
N PRO A 57 -8.78 2.83 5.65
CA PRO A 57 -9.81 3.85 5.54
C PRO A 57 -9.96 4.60 6.87
N ASP A 58 -10.54 5.80 6.82
CA ASP A 58 -10.75 6.70 7.96
C ASP A 58 -9.44 7.31 8.53
N LEU A 59 -8.47 7.57 7.65
CA LEU A 59 -7.27 8.32 8.03
C LEU A 59 -7.58 9.81 8.25
N PRO A 60 -6.83 10.51 9.13
CA PRO A 60 -7.02 11.94 9.35
C PRO A 60 -6.92 12.69 8.02
N ASN A 61 -7.88 13.59 7.76
CA ASN A 61 -8.06 14.37 6.53
C ASN A 61 -8.56 13.60 5.29
N VAL A 62 -9.02 12.34 5.45
CA VAL A 62 -9.64 11.57 4.37
C VAL A 62 -11.12 11.35 4.66
N GLY A 63 -11.98 11.88 3.78
CA GLY A 63 -13.43 11.61 3.84
C GLY A 63 -13.79 10.30 3.15
N VAL A 64 -14.98 9.78 3.43
CA VAL A 64 -15.50 8.52 2.85
C VAL A 64 -15.45 8.52 1.31
N GLU A 65 -15.74 9.65 0.67
CA GLU A 65 -15.67 9.78 -0.79
C GLU A 65 -14.25 9.65 -1.33
N ARG A 66 -13.25 10.20 -0.61
CA ARG A 66 -11.84 10.09 -0.99
C ARG A 66 -11.31 8.68 -0.78
N ASP A 67 -11.73 8.00 0.29
CA ASP A 67 -11.38 6.59 0.51
C ASP A 67 -11.89 5.70 -0.64
N LEU A 68 -13.14 5.89 -1.07
CA LEU A 68 -13.71 5.16 -2.20
C LEU A 68 -12.96 5.42 -3.51
N GLU A 69 -12.55 6.67 -3.75
CA GLU A 69 -11.78 7.01 -4.94
C GLU A 69 -10.36 6.43 -4.87
N SER A 70 -9.70 6.43 -3.71
CA SER A 70 -8.44 5.71 -3.48
C SER A 70 -8.55 4.22 -3.79
N PHE A 71 -9.64 3.57 -3.38
CA PHE A 71 -9.85 2.16 -3.72
C PHE A 71 -10.02 1.95 -5.23
N LYS A 72 -10.78 2.81 -5.92
CA LYS A 72 -10.93 2.73 -7.38
C LYS A 72 -9.59 2.94 -8.09
N GLU A 73 -8.87 4.00 -7.76
CA GLU A 73 -7.57 4.32 -8.35
C GLU A 73 -6.57 3.17 -8.14
N PHE A 74 -6.58 2.55 -6.96
CA PHE A 74 -5.72 1.41 -6.64
C PHE A 74 -5.96 0.19 -7.55
N PHE A 75 -7.21 -0.05 -7.97
CA PHE A 75 -7.53 -1.16 -8.87
C PHE A 75 -7.44 -0.77 -10.36
N GLU A 76 -7.80 0.46 -10.71
CA GLU A 76 -7.76 0.95 -12.09
C GLU A 76 -6.32 1.19 -12.57
N SER A 77 -5.50 1.80 -11.71
CA SER A 77 -4.13 2.18 -12.02
C SER A 77 -3.26 0.93 -12.22
N PRO A 78 -2.60 0.78 -13.40
CA PRO A 78 -1.75 -0.37 -13.68
C PRO A 78 -0.56 -0.46 -12.72
N SER A 79 -0.16 0.65 -12.09
CA SER A 79 0.94 0.74 -11.15
C SER A 79 0.68 -0.01 -9.84
N PHE A 80 -0.58 -0.08 -9.39
CA PHE A 80 -0.91 -0.58 -8.06
C PHE A 80 -1.56 -1.97 -8.01
N ARG A 81 -2.12 -2.45 -9.13
CA ARG A 81 -2.87 -3.74 -9.27
C ARG A 81 -2.27 -4.89 -8.45
N ALA A 82 -2.65 -4.99 -7.18
CA ALA A 82 -2.06 -5.94 -6.24
C ALA A 82 -2.76 -7.29 -6.33
N ASP A 83 -2.07 -8.36 -5.94
CA ASP A 83 -2.63 -9.72 -5.93
C ASP A 83 -3.54 -9.97 -4.71
N GLY A 84 -3.58 -9.03 -3.77
CA GLY A 84 -4.42 -9.09 -2.58
C GLY A 84 -4.52 -7.73 -1.89
N LEU A 85 -5.56 -7.58 -1.06
CA LEU A 85 -5.89 -6.37 -0.29
C LEU A 85 -6.22 -6.75 1.15
N LYS A 86 -5.79 -5.93 2.13
CA LYS A 86 -6.11 -6.06 3.56
C LYS A 86 -6.58 -4.68 3.96
N ILE A 87 -7.80 -4.63 4.44
CA ILE A 87 -8.46 -3.41 4.84
C ILE A 87 -8.40 -3.38 6.36
N TYR A 88 -7.73 -2.36 6.89
CA TYR A 88 -7.61 -2.13 8.32
C TYR A 88 -8.26 -0.79 8.65
N PRO A 89 -9.51 -0.75 9.13
CA PRO A 89 -10.11 0.51 9.55
C PRO A 89 -9.23 1.18 10.60
N THR A 90 -9.09 2.50 10.52
CA THR A 90 -8.26 3.27 11.46
C THR A 90 -8.81 3.13 12.87
N LEU A 91 -7.96 2.72 13.81
CA LEU A 91 -8.31 2.56 15.21
C LEU A 91 -7.45 3.51 16.05
N VAL A 92 -8.09 4.29 16.93
CA VAL A 92 -7.39 5.12 17.91
C VAL A 92 -7.04 4.23 19.10
N ILE A 93 -5.76 3.92 19.24
CA ILE A 93 -5.21 3.14 20.36
C ILE A 93 -4.59 4.11 21.36
N ARG A 94 -4.78 3.84 22.66
CA ARG A 94 -4.13 4.59 23.72
C ARG A 94 -2.62 4.26 23.72
N GLY A 95 -1.78 5.26 23.45
CA GLY A 95 -0.32 5.17 23.46
C GLY A 95 0.26 5.17 24.87
#